data_AF-A0AA43RPE3-F1
#
_entry.id   AF-A0AA43RPE3-F1
#
_cell.length_a   1.000
_cell.length_b   1.000
_cell.length_c   1.000
_cell.angle_alpha   90.00
_cell.angle_beta   90.00
_cell.angle_gamma   90.00
#
_symmetry.space_group_name_H-M   'P 1'
#
loop_
_entity.id
_entity.type
_entity.pdbx_description
1 polymer ?
#
loop_
_entity_poly.entity_id
_entity_poly.type
_entity_poly.pdbx_seq_one_letter_code
_entity_poly.pdbx_strand_id
1 'polypeptide(L)' 'MNNPEIIQKRIEGARAKLYLMEREYGGLLHPDVIRQSMRLDELINEYNKAIHNDDEG' A
#
# COMPACT_ATOMS: atom_id res chain seq x y z
N MET A 1 -13.79 -6.99 -11.79
CA MET A 1 -12.43 -6.53 -12.13
C MET A 1 -12.02 -5.47 -11.12
N ASN A 2 -10.96 -5.72 -10.36
CA ASN A 2 -10.36 -4.67 -9.55
C ASN A 2 -9.58 -3.77 -10.51
N ASN A 3 -10.05 -2.54 -10.76
CA ASN A 3 -9.31 -1.63 -11.62
C ASN A 3 -7.97 -1.30 -10.96
N PRO A 4 -6.84 -1.56 -11.63
CA PRO A 4 -5.52 -1.27 -11.07
C PRO A 4 -5.35 0.21 -10.71
N GLU A 5 -6.00 1.13 -11.44
CA GLU A 5 -6.04 2.56 -11.13
C GLU A 5 -6.67 2.88 -9.75
N ILE A 6 -7.68 2.11 -9.33
CA ILE A 6 -8.33 2.30 -8.02
C ILE A 6 -7.40 1.81 -6.91
N ILE A 7 -6.72 0.68 -7.13
CA ILE A 7 -5.75 0.14 -6.17
C ILE A 7 -4.54 1.09 -6.07
N GLN A 8 -4.07 1.65 -7.18
CA GLN A 8 -2.98 2.61 -7.22
C GLN A 8 -3.29 3.86 -6.38
N LYS A 9 -4.48 4.45 -6.50
CA LYS A 9 -4.89 5.59 -5.66
C LYS A 9 -4.90 5.22 -4.16
N ARG A 10 -5.27 3.98 -3.81
CA ARG A 10 -5.23 3.49 -2.43
C ARG A 10 -3.79 3.34 -1.93
N ILE A 11 -2.88 2.84 -2.76
CA ILE A 11 -1.44 2.76 -2.48
C ILE A 11 -0.87 4.15 -2.19
N GLU A 12 -1.17 5.14 -3.04
CA GLU A 12 -0.71 6.51 -2.84
C GLU A 12 -1.22 7.12 -1.52
N GLY A 13 -2.50 6.94 -1.21
CA GLY A 13 -3.06 7.36 0.07
C GLY A 13 -2.42 6.66 1.27
N ALA A 14 -2.17 5.35 1.14
CA ALA A 14 -1.53 4.56 2.20
C ALA A 14 -0.05 4.97 2.41
N ARG A 15 0.67 5.30 1.33
CA ARG A 15 2.04 5.84 1.35
C ARG A 15 2.10 7.20 2.04
N ALA A 16 1.22 8.13 1.66
CA ALA A 16 1.18 9.45 2.28
C ALA A 16 0.91 9.36 3.78
N LYS A 17 0.00 8.48 4.18
CA LYS A 17 -0.29 8.21 5.60
C LYS A 17 0.91 7.59 6.32
N LEU A 18 1.59 6.61 5.72
CA LEU A 18 2.79 6.00 6.30
C LEU A 18 3.89 7.04 6.54
N TYR A 19 4.15 7.91 5.57
CA TYR A 19 5.13 8.99 5.68
C TYR A 19 4.78 9.99 6.80
N LEU A 20 3.50 10.35 6.93
CA LEU A 20 3.06 11.21 8.02
C LEU A 20 3.27 10.54 9.39
N MET A 21 2.89 9.26 9.51
CA MET A 21 3.05 8.50 10.75
C MET A 21 4.53 8.30 11.11
N GLU A 22 5.39 7.98 10.15
CA GLU A 22 6.84 7.88 10.39
C GLU A 22 7.41 9.18 10.98
N ARG A 23 6.98 10.33 10.44
CA ARG A 23 7.39 11.65 10.97
C ARG A 23 6.79 11.98 12.32
N GLU A 24 5.52 11.61 12.56
CA GLU A 24 4.82 11.85 13.81
C GLU A 24 5.39 11.01 14.96
N TYR A 25 5.67 9.73 14.71
CA TYR A 25 6.21 8.81 15.71
C TYR A 25 7.74 8.82 15.77
N GLY A 26 8.41 9.59 14.92
CA GLY A 26 9.87 9.71 14.89
C GLY A 26 10.60 8.44 14.44
N GLY A 27 9.92 7.55 13.72
CA GLY A 27 10.52 6.33 13.17
C GLY A 27 9.53 5.26 12.73
N LEU A 28 10.10 4.23 12.09
CA LEU A 28 9.36 3.09 11.52
C LEU A 28 9.00 2.00 12.54
N LEU A 29 9.56 2.06 13.75
CA LEU A 29 9.41 1.03 14.78
C LEU A 29 8.12 1.15 15.59
N HIS A 30 7.32 2.19 15.35
CA HIS A 30 6.05 2.35 16.05
C HIS A 30 5.04 1.30 15.55
N PRO A 31 4.33 0.59 16.44
CA PRO A 31 3.41 -0.48 16.06
C PRO A 31 2.36 -0.04 15.02
N ASP A 32 1.86 1.20 15.11
CA ASP A 32 0.92 1.73 14.11
C ASP A 32 1.54 2.01 12.74
N VAL A 33 2.82 2.41 12.70
CA VAL A 33 3.58 2.59 11.44
C VAL A 33 3.81 1.22 10.80
N ILE A 34 4.17 0.22 11.59
CA ILE A 34 4.35 -1.16 11.12
C ILE A 34 3.04 -1.73 10.56
N ARG A 35 1.91 -1.54 11.25
CA ARG A 35 0.58 -1.97 10.77
C ARG A 35 0.18 -1.25 9.48
N GLN A 36 0.47 0.05 9.38
CA GLN A 36 0.20 0.81 8.17
C GLN A 36 1.10 0.36 7.00
N SER A 37 2.35 -0.02 7.29
CA SER A 37 3.28 -0.58 6.30
C SER A 37 2.77 -1.92 5.75
N MET A 38 2.31 -2.83 6.62
CA MET A 38 1.69 -4.08 6.17
C MET A 38 0.50 -3.84 5.24
N ARG A 39 -0.37 -2.88 5.59
CA ARG A 39 -1.52 -2.54 4.75
C ARG A 39 -1.12 -1.95 3.39
N LEU A 40 -0.04 -1.19 3.34
CA LEU A 40 0.53 -0.70 2.09
C LEU A 40 1.05 -1.87 1.24
N ASP A 41 1.75 -2.82 1.87
CA ASP A 41 2.29 -4.02 1.21
C ASP A 41 1.17 -4.89 0.62
N GLU A 42 0.08 -5.10 1.36
CA GLU A 42 -1.11 -5.81 0.87
C GLU A 42 -1.72 -5.13 -0.37
N LEU A 43 -1.82 -3.80 -0.39
CA LEU A 43 -2.32 -3.04 -1.53
C LEU A 43 -1.40 -3.15 -2.75
N ILE A 44 -0.07 -3.12 -2.54
CA ILE A 44 0.92 -3.31 -3.60
C ILE A 44 0.80 -4.73 -4.18
N ASN A 45 0.65 -5.74 -3.32
CA ASN A 45 0.46 -7.11 -3.77
C ASN A 45 -0.86 -7.29 -4.53
N GLU A 46 -1.94 -6.64 -4.10
CA GLU A 46 -3.22 -6.62 -4.81
C GLU A 46 -3.11 -5.93 -6.19
N TYR A 47 -2.37 -4.81 -6.27
CA TYR A 47 -2.09 -4.13 -7.53
C TYR A 47 -1.27 -5.00 -8.47
N ASN A 48 -0.18 -5.61 -7.97
CA ASN A 48 0.65 -6.51 -8.76
C ASN A 48 -0.18 -7.69 -9.28
N LYS A 49 -1.04 -8.29 -8.44
CA LYS A 49 -1.98 -9.31 -8.91
C LYS A 49 -2.91 -8.76 -9.99
N ALA A 50 -3.51 -7.59 -9.78
CA ALA A 50 -4.42 -7.01 -10.76
C ALA A 50 -3.75 -6.71 -12.11
N ILE A 51 -2.45 -6.37 -12.12
CA ILE A 51 -1.66 -6.14 -13.34
C ILE A 51 -1.15 -7.46 -13.97
N HIS A 52 -0.76 -8.44 -13.17
CA HIS A 52 -0.18 -9.71 -13.64
C HIS A 52 -1.23 -10.78 -13.98
N ASN A 53 -2.49 -10.66 -13.52
CA ASN A 53 -3.57 -11.58 -13.95
C ASN A 53 -3.98 -11.36 -15.42
N ASP A 54 -3.45 -10.35 -16.11
CA ASP A 54 -3.64 -10.12 -17.56
C ASP A 54 -2.60 -10.87 -18.44
N ASP A 55 -1.62 -11.59 -17.87
CA ASP A 55 -0.52 -12.25 -18.62
C ASP A 55 -0.64 -13.78 -18.76
N GLU A 56 -1.65 -14.44 -18.16
CA GLU A 56 -1.92 -15.89 -18.32
C GLU A 56 -3.22 -16.20 -19.11
N GLY A 57 -3.46 -15.50 -20.22
CA GLY A 57 -4.56 -15.76 -21.17
C GLY A 57 -4.09 -16.22 -22.54
#